data_AF-A0A926ZQG0-F1
#
_entry.id   AF-A0A926ZQG0-F1
#
_cell.length_a   1.000
_cell.length_b   1.000
_cell.length_c   1.000
_cell.angle_alpha   90.00
_cell.angle_beta   90.00
_cell.angle_gamma   90.00
#
_symmetry.space_group_name_H-M   'P 1'
#
loop_
_entity.id
_entity.type
_entity.pdbx_description
1 polymer ?
#
loop_
_entity_poly.entity_id
_entity_poly.type
_entity_poly.pdbx_seq_one_letter_code
_entity_poly.pdbx_strand_id
1 'polypeptide(L)' 'MSETTTQIPVSELIPMLTAIADRNWERFKEVEKQFVTQHGVEAWEDFFAFRLKPALDKESDRWLLVQWCSKGFTVKDVA' A
#
# COMPACT_ATOMS: atom_id res chain seq x y z
N MET A 1 11.15 10.92 -4.11
CA MET A 1 9.96 11.68 -4.54
C MET A 1 10.17 12.10 -5.97
N SER A 2 9.65 11.27 -6.88
CA SER A 2 9.42 11.68 -8.25
C SER A 2 8.28 12.71 -8.28
N GLU A 3 8.38 13.72 -9.14
CA GLU A 3 7.40 14.82 -9.24
C GLU A 3 5.96 14.33 -9.48
N THR A 4 5.82 13.12 -10.00
CA THR A 4 4.55 12.41 -10.26
C THR A 4 3.75 12.08 -8.99
N THR A 5 4.38 11.70 -7.88
CA THR A 5 3.67 11.30 -6.65
C THR A 5 2.96 12.49 -5.97
N THR A 6 3.52 13.69 -6.11
CA THR A 6 2.91 14.94 -5.63
C THR A 6 1.64 15.34 -6.38
N GLN A 7 1.43 14.80 -7.58
CA GLN A 7 0.24 15.07 -8.40
C GLN A 7 -0.90 14.09 -8.13
N ILE A 8 -0.64 12.99 -7.41
CA ILE A 8 -1.65 12.00 -7.07
C ILE A 8 -2.58 12.58 -6.00
N PRO A 9 -3.90 12.63 -6.24
CA PRO A 9 -4.85 13.19 -5.29
C PRO A 9 -4.84 12.45 -3.95
N VAL A 10 -4.99 13.18 -2.85
CA VAL A 10 -5.13 12.57 -1.51
C VAL A 10 -6.37 11.66 -1.43
N SER A 11 -7.38 11.88 -2.26
CA SER A 11 -8.55 11.01 -2.34
C SER A 11 -8.21 9.55 -2.69
N GLU A 12 -7.08 9.31 -3.36
CA GLU A 12 -6.59 7.95 -3.64
C GLU A 12 -6.14 7.18 -2.38
N LEU A 13 -5.82 7.88 -1.28
CA LEU A 13 -5.55 7.22 0.01
C LEU A 13 -6.80 6.61 0.62
N ILE A 14 -7.95 7.25 0.46
CA ILE A 14 -9.18 6.92 1.18
C ILE A 14 -9.54 5.44 1.01
N PRO A 15 -9.66 4.88 -0.21
CA PRO A 15 -10.05 3.48 -0.37
C PRO A 15 -9.03 2.49 0.24
N MET A 16 -7.73 2.84 0.24
CA MET A 16 -6.71 2.00 0.88
C MET A 16 -6.81 2.05 2.41
N LEU A 17 -6.95 3.24 2.98
CA LEU A 17 -7.11 3.44 4.42
C LEU A 17 -8.39 2.77 4.93
N THR A 18 -9.49 2.86 4.19
CA THR A 18 -10.73 2.16 4.52
C THR A 18 -10.53 0.65 4.54
N ALA A 19 -9.88 0.07 3.52
CA ALA A 19 -9.61 -1.37 3.49
C ALA A 19 -8.73 -1.84 4.66
N ILE A 20 -7.76 -1.02 5.07
CA ILE A 20 -6.89 -1.30 6.23
C ILE A 20 -7.67 -1.19 7.54
N ALA A 21 -8.51 -0.18 7.69
CA ALA A 21 -9.36 0.02 8.86
C ALA A 21 -10.34 -1.15 9.04
N ASP A 22 -10.94 -1.62 7.94
CA ASP A 22 -11.85 -2.77 7.92
C ASP A 22 -11.12 -4.12 8.02
N ARG A 23 -9.78 -4.13 8.11
CA ARG A 23 -8.94 -5.34 8.13
C ARG A 23 -9.24 -6.26 6.94
N ASN A 24 -9.58 -5.67 5.80
CA ASN A 24 -9.98 -6.37 4.58
C ASN A 24 -8.80 -6.45 3.61
N TRP A 25 -8.05 -7.55 3.70
CA TRP A 25 -6.87 -7.79 2.89
C TRP A 25 -7.16 -7.90 1.38
N GLU A 26 -8.27 -8.55 1.01
CA GLU A 26 -8.63 -8.74 -0.39
C GLU A 26 -8.97 -7.40 -1.05
N ARG A 27 -9.72 -6.56 -0.34
CA ARG A 27 -10.04 -5.21 -0.83
C ARG A 27 -8.79 -4.34 -0.93
N PHE A 28 -7.86 -4.43 0.02
CA PHE A 28 -6.60 -3.71 -0.05
C PHE A 28 -5.81 -4.09 -1.31
N LYS A 29 -5.68 -5.39 -1.61
CA LYS A 29 -4.99 -5.88 -2.82
C LYS A 29 -5.67 -5.45 -4.12
N GLU A 30 -6.99 -5.39 -4.15
CA GLU A 30 -7.73 -4.90 -5.30
C GLU A 30 -7.44 -3.42 -5.57
N VAL A 31 -7.51 -2.58 -4.54
CA VAL A 31 -7.25 -1.14 -4.63
C VAL A 31 -5.78 -0.88 -4.99
N GLU A 32 -4.83 -1.61 -4.38
CA GLU A 32 -3.41 -1.55 -4.74
C GLU A 32 -3.19 -1.88 -6.23
N LYS A 33 -3.82 -2.95 -6.74
CA LYS A 33 -3.70 -3.33 -8.15
C LYS A 33 -4.27 -2.26 -9.07
N GLN A 34 -5.42 -1.67 -8.73
CA GLN A 34 -6.03 -0.60 -9.50
C GLN A 34 -5.10 0.62 -9.55
N PHE A 35 -4.55 1.02 -8.40
CA PHE A 35 -3.61 2.12 -8.28
C PHE A 35 -2.37 1.90 -9.15
N VAL A 36 -1.73 0.73 -9.03
CA VAL A 36 -0.54 0.37 -9.82
C VAL A 36 -0.86 0.33 -11.31
N THR A 37 -2.06 -0.10 -11.70
CA THR A 37 -2.48 -0.12 -13.12
C THR A 37 -2.62 1.30 -13.68
N GLN A 38 -3.05 2.27 -12.86
CA GLN A 38 -3.27 3.65 -13.29
C GLN A 38 -2.00 4.51 -13.24
N HIS A 39 -1.16 4.31 -12.23
CA HIS A 39 -0.04 5.20 -11.93
C HIS A 39 1.34 4.53 -12.07
N GLY A 40 1.39 3.21 -12.18
CA GLY A 40 2.63 2.43 -12.23
C GLY A 40 3.17 2.02 -10.87
N VAL A 41 4.12 1.09 -10.88
CA VAL A 41 4.74 0.51 -9.68
C VAL A 41 5.64 1.54 -8.98
N GLU A 42 6.39 2.35 -9.72
CA GLU A 42 7.28 3.37 -9.13
C GLU A 42 6.48 4.43 -8.34
N ALA A 43 5.32 4.85 -8.86
CA ALA A 43 4.42 5.75 -8.15
C ALA A 43 3.81 5.10 -6.90
N TRP A 44 3.54 3.79 -6.95
CA TRP A 44 3.09 3.03 -5.78
C TRP A 44 4.13 2.98 -4.67
N GLU A 45 5.40 2.74 -5.00
CA GLU A 45 6.48 2.69 -4.01
C GLU A 45 6.63 4.04 -3.26
N ASP A 46 6.67 5.14 -4.01
CA ASP A 46 6.71 6.48 -3.44
C ASP A 46 5.44 6.81 -2.64
N PHE A 47 4.26 6.49 -3.17
CA PHE A 47 2.99 6.72 -2.48
C PHE A 47 2.91 5.92 -1.17
N PHE A 48 3.32 4.65 -1.19
CA PHE A 48 3.36 3.80 -0.01
C PHE A 48 4.28 4.40 1.06
N ALA A 49 5.52 4.74 0.68
CA ALA A 49 6.54 5.20 1.62
C ALA A 49 6.23 6.57 2.23
N PHE A 50 5.73 7.52 1.42
CA PHE A 50 5.60 8.91 1.83
C PHE A 50 4.17 9.34 2.18
N ARG A 51 3.15 8.57 1.78
CA ARG A 51 1.74 8.91 2.02
C ARG A 51 1.03 7.87 2.86
N LEU A 52 1.01 6.61 2.42
CA LEU A 52 0.24 5.58 3.10
C LEU A 52 0.85 5.23 4.46
N LYS A 53 2.12 4.80 4.48
CA LYS A 53 2.78 4.33 5.70
C LYS A 53 2.79 5.36 6.84
N PRO A 54 3.08 6.66 6.60
CA PRO A 54 3.02 7.68 7.66
C PRO A 54 1.60 7.96 8.19
N ALA A 55 0.56 7.64 7.42
CA ALA A 55 -0.83 7.83 7.82
C ALA A 55 -1.38 6.70 8.71
N LEU A 56 -0.63 5.60 8.86
CA LEU A 56 -1.07 4.45 9.65
C LEU A 56 -0.71 4.59 11.12
N ASP A 57 -1.67 4.26 11.97
CA ASP A 57 -1.38 3.98 13.37
C ASP A 57 -0.59 2.66 13.51
N LYS A 58 -0.03 2.45 14.71
CA LYS A 58 0.83 1.30 15.01
C LYS A 58 0.13 -0.06 14.85
N GLU A 59 -1.17 -0.12 15.11
CA GLU A 59 -1.95 -1.36 14.98
C GLU A 59 -2.21 -1.68 13.51
N SER A 60 -2.60 -0.67 12.74
CA SER A 60 -2.85 -0.79 11.30
C SER A 60 -1.57 -1.13 10.52
N ASP A 61 -0.44 -0.50 10.85
CA ASP A 61 0.87 -0.85 10.26
C ASP A 61 1.26 -2.29 10.59
N ARG A 62 1.08 -2.71 11.85
CA ARG A 62 1.34 -4.10 12.27
C ARG A 62 0.45 -5.09 11.52
N TRP A 63 -0.83 -4.80 11.37
CA TRP A 63 -1.75 -5.69 10.66
C TRP A 63 -1.32 -5.88 9.21
N LEU A 64 -0.96 -4.80 8.50
CA LEU A 64 -0.45 -4.90 7.12
C LEU A 64 0.82 -5.75 7.04
N LEU A 65 1.78 -5.54 7.94
CA LEU A 65 3.00 -6.35 8.00
C LEU A 65 2.68 -7.83 8.22
N VAL A 66 1.74 -8.16 9.10
CA VAL A 66 1.31 -9.53 9.33
C VAL A 66 0.67 -10.12 8.08
N GLN A 67 -0.23 -9.41 7.39
CA GLN A 67 -0.84 -9.93 6.16
C GLN A 67 0.22 -10.26 5.11
N TRP A 68 1.17 -9.35 4.91
CA TRP A 68 2.27 -9.53 3.98
C TRP A 68 3.19 -10.71 4.35
N CYS A 69 3.59 -10.83 5.62
CA CYS A 69 4.44 -11.92 6.08
C CYS A 69 3.72 -13.28 6.11
N SER A 70 2.46 -13.31 6.53
CA SER A 70 1.66 -14.55 6.66
C SER A 70 1.11 -15.06 5.34
N LYS A 71 0.88 -14.19 4.36
CA LYS A 71 0.49 -14.59 2.99
C LYS A 71 1.69 -14.75 2.05
N GLY A 72 2.90 -14.53 2.58
CA GLY A 72 4.17 -14.81 1.94
C GLY A 72 4.65 -13.66 1.05
N PHE A 73 5.68 -12.96 1.52
CA PHE A 73 6.78 -12.67 0.61
C PHE A 73 7.55 -13.98 0.45
N THR A 74 7.53 -14.60 -0.73
CA THR A 74 8.62 -15.49 -1.08
C THR A 74 9.83 -14.58 -1.29
N VAL A 75 10.60 -14.32 -0.23
CA VAL A 75 12.01 -13.96 -0.42
C VAL A 75 12.57 -15.15 -1.18
N LYS A 76 12.73 -15.02 -2.50
CA LYS A 76 13.56 -15.99 -3.23
C LYS A 76 14.89 -15.96 -2.51
N ASP A 77 15.27 -17.09 -1.91
CA ASP A 77 16.61 -17.33 -1.42
C ASP A 77 17.59 -16.73 -2.42
N VAL A 78 18.37 -15.74 -1.97
CA VAL A 78 19.56 -15.34 -2.69
C VAL A 78 20.55 -16.46 -2.39
N ALA A 79 20.83 -17.25 -3.42
CA ALA A 79 21.75 -18.38 -3.43
C ALA A 79 23.12 -18.06 -2.81
#